data_AF-A0A7D5PEU5-F1
#
_entry.id   AF-A0A7D5PEU5-F1
#
_cell.length_a   1.000
_cell.length_b   1.000
_cell.length_c   1.000
_cell.angle_alpha   90.00
_cell.angle_beta   90.00
_cell.angle_gamma   90.00
#
_symmetry.space_group_name_H-M   'P 1'
#
loop_
_entity.id
_entity.type
_entity.pdbx_description
1 polymer ?
#
loop_
_entity_poly.entity_id
_entity_poly.type
_entity_poly.pdbx_seq_one_letter_code
_entity_poly.pdbx_strand_id
1 'polypeptide(L)'
;MAGTVGALASVGAVSATERAAAADYTVSPSDSIQSAIDQAQAGDTIYVEPGTYEENLETVRSGDPGAPIEITGPADAVYVGGGDARSFEIMHSHIHVTGLTLDGLHDPDNPGALSSYRDKMIYAEPNSSTYLEDLVISPHGAGNTFGECIRLSMTRDSEVGDFEVIGATGREHYGPGSVDGSNGEVVYLGTSPSQIDESPHNGNVDETRNIYVHHIDNSAGHAHSELVNTKEGTRNILVEYCTDRNAVYPEGGEMNIQGQETVVRYCDLQDGDGAAVRLGWSTSDEDAPDAGTMNSVYYNTLRNNDGAAIKLPKSNAGASEQDHLCGNDWNGSTDDTPGSSCASDLPTSSEWGADGGDDDGGGGSGGETLIEAESADGQSGFSPFTTGSDSDASGGEYIYVPENNGSSTGSVPSNGRAEYTFSVDESTDYSIWARIRAPDNSSDSMYVSIDGGSFTTWHWDVDTYGDGSWNWDDVFDGSTQSLSSGSHTIEVAYREDGAELDRLYVTSDTGSQP
;
A
#
# COMPACT_ATOMS: atom_id res chain seq x y z
N MET A 1 61.13 -12.10 29.12
CA MET A 1 61.18 -10.98 28.16
C MET A 1 61.34 -11.61 26.79
N ALA A 2 60.24 -11.82 26.06
CA ALA A 2 59.70 -10.90 25.04
C ALA A 2 60.70 -10.72 23.87
N GLY A 3 60.36 -10.92 22.60
CA GLY A 3 59.04 -11.08 22.00
C GLY A 3 59.09 -11.62 20.57
N THR A 4 57.93 -12.11 20.17
CA THR A 4 57.56 -12.57 18.83
C THR A 4 57.25 -11.36 17.95
N VAL A 5 57.81 -11.33 16.74
CA VAL A 5 57.51 -10.31 15.72
C VAL A 5 56.24 -10.75 15.00
N GLY A 6 55.14 -10.03 15.22
CA GLY A 6 53.89 -10.20 14.48
C GLY A 6 53.97 -9.52 13.12
N ALA A 7 53.61 -10.25 12.06
CA ALA A 7 53.40 -9.69 10.74
C ALA A 7 52.08 -8.92 10.73
N LEU A 8 52.14 -7.62 10.44
CA LEU A 8 50.98 -6.81 10.11
C LEU A 8 50.48 -7.22 8.72
N ALA A 9 49.34 -7.90 8.68
CA ALA A 9 48.54 -8.01 7.48
C ALA A 9 47.93 -6.64 7.19
N SER A 10 48.27 -6.04 6.05
CA SER A 10 47.59 -4.86 5.54
C SER A 10 46.15 -5.24 5.21
N VAL A 11 45.21 -4.69 5.97
CA VAL A 11 43.79 -4.67 5.58
C VAL A 11 43.72 -3.83 4.31
N GLY A 12 43.41 -4.48 3.19
CA GLY A 12 43.07 -3.76 1.96
C GLY A 12 41.84 -2.92 2.23
N ALA A 13 41.91 -1.63 1.92
CA ALA A 13 40.72 -0.79 1.86
C ALA A 13 39.73 -1.45 0.91
N VAL A 14 38.59 -1.88 1.44
CA VAL A 14 37.43 -2.20 0.62
C VAL A 14 37.02 -0.87 0.01
N SER A 15 37.27 -0.72 -1.29
CA SER A 15 36.70 0.37 -2.06
C SER A 15 35.19 0.25 -1.90
N ALA A 16 34.56 1.23 -1.25
CA ALA A 16 33.15 1.46 -1.48
C ALA A 16 33.02 1.71 -2.99
N THR A 17 32.47 0.76 -3.72
CA THR A 17 31.99 1.02 -5.07
C THR A 17 30.93 2.09 -4.89
N GLU A 18 31.21 3.30 -5.37
CA GLU A 18 30.18 4.32 -5.58
C GLU A 18 29.01 3.62 -6.29
N ARG A 19 27.85 3.58 -5.64
CA ARG A 19 26.61 3.12 -6.29
C ARG A 19 26.45 4.00 -7.53
N ALA A 20 26.27 3.38 -8.70
CA ALA A 20 25.92 4.16 -9.89
C ALA A 20 24.67 4.98 -9.54
N ALA A 21 24.61 6.24 -9.99
CA ALA A 21 23.41 7.05 -9.80
C ALA A 21 22.23 6.33 -10.46
N ALA A 22 21.07 6.35 -9.80
CA ALA A 22 19.81 5.90 -10.36
C ALA A 22 19.64 6.49 -11.78
N ALA A 23 19.21 5.65 -12.71
CA ALA A 23 18.97 6.03 -14.10
C ALA A 23 17.47 6.04 -14.39
N ASP A 24 17.04 7.05 -15.16
CA ASP A 24 15.69 7.15 -15.69
C ASP A 24 15.66 6.64 -17.13
N TYR A 25 14.84 5.62 -17.38
CA TYR A 25 14.53 5.09 -18.71
C TYR A 25 13.19 5.66 -19.17
N THR A 26 13.18 6.49 -20.20
CA THR A 26 11.93 6.93 -20.85
C THR A 26 11.58 5.97 -21.98
N VAL A 27 10.37 5.41 -21.95
CA VAL A 27 9.89 4.41 -22.92
C VAL A 27 8.70 4.97 -23.70
N SER A 28 8.89 5.28 -24.98
CA SER A 28 7.79 5.67 -25.87
C SER A 28 7.03 4.46 -26.40
N PRO A 29 5.83 4.59 -26.99
CA PRO A 29 5.10 3.46 -27.59
C PRO A 29 5.81 2.78 -28.76
N SER A 30 6.89 3.38 -29.27
CA SER A 30 7.74 2.77 -30.30
C SER A 30 8.94 1.99 -29.75
N ASP A 31 9.20 2.13 -28.45
CA ASP A 31 10.19 1.38 -27.69
C ASP A 31 9.54 0.15 -27.02
N SER A 32 10.28 -0.56 -26.17
CA SER A 32 9.78 -1.71 -25.41
C SER A 32 10.06 -1.50 -23.94
N ILE A 33 9.03 -1.67 -23.11
CA ILE A 33 9.12 -1.65 -21.65
C ILE A 33 10.03 -2.81 -21.21
N GLN A 34 9.89 -4.00 -21.81
CA GLN A 34 10.77 -5.15 -21.50
C GLN A 34 12.24 -4.82 -21.72
N SER A 35 12.57 -4.10 -22.80
CA SER A 35 13.96 -3.71 -23.07
C SER A 35 14.53 -2.76 -22.01
N ALA A 36 13.69 -1.95 -21.37
CA ALA A 36 14.07 -1.12 -20.23
C ALA A 36 14.21 -1.97 -18.95
N ILE A 37 13.27 -2.89 -18.68
CA ILE A 37 13.35 -3.85 -17.57
C ILE A 37 14.64 -4.69 -17.63
N ASP A 38 15.03 -5.13 -18.82
CA ASP A 38 16.27 -5.89 -19.05
C ASP A 38 17.52 -5.13 -18.62
N GLN A 39 17.48 -3.79 -18.67
CA GLN A 39 18.62 -2.90 -18.39
C GLN A 39 18.62 -2.35 -16.96
N ALA A 40 17.44 -2.04 -16.42
CA ALA A 40 17.27 -1.41 -15.13
C ALA A 40 17.98 -2.17 -13.99
N GLN A 41 18.57 -1.42 -13.07
CA GLN A 41 19.20 -1.88 -11.84
C GLN A 41 18.41 -1.34 -10.64
N ALA A 42 18.71 -1.86 -9.45
CA ALA A 42 18.15 -1.35 -8.20
C ALA A 42 18.27 0.18 -8.08
N GLY A 43 17.14 0.84 -7.84
CA GLY A 43 17.00 2.30 -7.74
C GLY A 43 16.67 3.00 -9.06
N ASP A 44 16.66 2.31 -10.20
CA ASP A 44 16.32 2.89 -11.49
C ASP A 44 14.80 3.04 -11.67
N THR A 45 14.40 4.06 -12.42
CA THR A 45 13.00 4.31 -12.79
C THR A 45 12.79 4.10 -14.29
N ILE A 46 11.74 3.39 -14.66
CA ILE A 46 11.26 3.20 -16.02
C ILE A 46 9.98 4.02 -16.17
N TYR A 47 10.09 5.20 -16.77
CA TYR A 47 8.97 6.07 -17.09
C TYR A 47 8.39 5.72 -18.47
N VAL A 48 7.18 5.18 -18.47
CA VAL A 48 6.40 4.81 -19.66
C VAL A 48 5.60 6.04 -20.09
N GLU A 49 5.85 6.52 -21.30
CA GLU A 49 5.13 7.69 -21.85
C GLU A 49 3.66 7.35 -22.21
N PRO A 50 2.79 8.36 -22.42
CA PRO A 50 1.45 8.14 -22.92
C PRO A 50 1.38 7.30 -24.21
N GLY A 51 0.48 6.32 -24.23
CA GLY A 51 0.21 5.46 -25.39
C GLY A 51 -0.16 4.04 -25.01
N THR A 52 -0.28 3.16 -26.00
CA THR A 52 -0.67 1.75 -25.78
C THR A 52 0.52 0.82 -25.99
N TYR A 53 0.75 -0.07 -25.02
CA TYR A 53 1.89 -0.98 -24.96
C TYR A 53 1.41 -2.43 -24.98
N GLU A 54 1.66 -3.12 -26.09
CA GLU A 54 1.26 -4.51 -26.32
C GLU A 54 2.50 -5.42 -26.32
N GLU A 55 2.94 -5.85 -25.14
CA GLU A 55 4.06 -6.79 -24.96
C GLU A 55 3.86 -7.62 -23.68
N ASN A 56 4.50 -8.80 -23.59
CA ASN A 56 4.57 -9.54 -22.33
C ASN A 56 5.81 -9.07 -21.56
N LEU A 57 5.66 -8.90 -20.25
CA LEU A 57 6.69 -8.37 -19.38
C LEU A 57 7.12 -9.41 -18.35
N GLU A 58 8.42 -9.46 -18.08
CA GLU A 58 9.02 -10.28 -17.04
C GLU A 58 10.11 -9.49 -16.34
N THR A 59 10.02 -9.37 -15.02
CA THR A 59 11.15 -8.86 -14.23
C THR A 59 12.36 -9.79 -14.35
N VAL A 60 13.56 -9.25 -14.48
CA VAL A 60 14.79 -10.05 -14.68
C VAL A 60 15.78 -9.97 -13.51
N ARG A 61 15.51 -9.12 -12.52
CA ARG A 61 16.28 -8.96 -11.28
C ARG A 61 15.47 -8.18 -10.25
N SER A 62 15.88 -8.29 -8.98
CA SER A 62 15.34 -7.49 -7.89
C SER A 62 15.90 -6.07 -7.89
N GLY A 63 15.15 -5.14 -7.31
CA GLY A 63 15.75 -3.95 -6.71
C GLY A 63 16.49 -4.29 -5.40
N ASP A 64 16.83 -3.27 -4.62
CA ASP A 64 17.36 -3.40 -3.26
C ASP A 64 16.39 -2.75 -2.26
N PRO A 65 16.41 -3.12 -0.97
CA PRO A 65 15.67 -2.39 0.06
C PRO A 65 15.99 -0.89 0.02
N GLY A 66 14.96 -0.04 -0.04
CA GLY A 66 15.08 1.41 -0.16
C GLY A 66 15.59 1.90 -1.53
N ALA A 67 15.63 1.02 -2.53
CA ALA A 67 15.98 1.33 -3.91
C ALA A 67 15.33 0.31 -4.86
N PRO A 68 13.99 0.36 -4.97
CA PRO A 68 13.24 -0.51 -5.87
C PRO A 68 13.60 -0.22 -7.33
N ILE A 69 13.24 -1.14 -8.22
CA ILE A 69 13.08 -0.80 -9.63
C ILE A 69 11.64 -0.33 -9.80
N GLU A 70 11.47 0.93 -10.20
CA GLU A 70 10.15 1.52 -10.43
C GLU A 70 9.78 1.46 -11.91
N ILE A 71 8.56 1.02 -12.21
CA ILE A 71 7.94 1.04 -13.53
C ILE A 71 6.70 1.89 -13.40
N THR A 72 6.74 3.09 -13.96
CA THR A 72 5.72 4.10 -13.74
C THR A 72 5.32 4.82 -15.02
N GLY A 73 4.18 5.50 -15.02
CA GLY A 73 3.69 6.29 -16.13
C GLY A 73 2.41 7.04 -15.76
N PRO A 74 1.93 7.95 -16.60
CA PRO A 74 0.63 8.58 -16.41
C PRO A 74 -0.51 7.61 -16.73
N ALA A 75 -1.74 7.98 -16.34
CA ALA A 75 -2.96 7.23 -16.62
C ALA A 75 -3.15 6.82 -18.09
N ASP A 76 -2.71 7.66 -19.04
CA ASP A 76 -2.80 7.40 -20.48
C ASP A 76 -1.62 6.61 -21.06
N ALA A 77 -0.70 6.12 -20.23
CA ALA A 77 0.20 5.01 -20.53
C ALA A 77 -0.51 3.67 -20.24
N VAL A 78 -1.07 3.05 -21.27
CA VAL A 78 -1.93 1.87 -21.17
C VAL A 78 -1.17 0.62 -21.55
N TYR A 79 -0.92 -0.25 -20.57
CA TYR A 79 -0.36 -1.57 -20.77
C TYR A 79 -1.46 -2.61 -21.02
N VAL A 80 -1.43 -3.29 -22.17
CA VAL A 80 -2.49 -4.21 -22.61
C VAL A 80 -2.08 -5.68 -22.75
N GLY A 81 -0.82 -6.01 -22.42
CA GLY A 81 -0.28 -7.36 -22.50
C GLY A 81 -0.08 -7.90 -23.91
N GLY A 82 0.94 -8.75 -24.09
CA GLY A 82 1.33 -9.34 -25.38
C GLY A 82 0.58 -10.61 -25.78
N GLY A 83 -0.30 -11.12 -24.92
CA GLY A 83 -1.17 -12.28 -25.19
C GLY A 83 -0.82 -13.56 -24.44
N ASP A 84 0.20 -13.57 -23.59
CA ASP A 84 0.42 -14.68 -22.66
C ASP A 84 -0.63 -14.64 -21.54
N ALA A 85 -0.85 -15.79 -20.88
CA ALA A 85 -1.84 -15.89 -19.80
C ALA A 85 -1.47 -15.00 -18.59
N ARG A 86 -0.17 -14.77 -18.40
CA ARG A 86 0.37 -13.84 -17.41
C ARG A 86 1.01 -12.71 -18.20
N SER A 87 0.36 -11.56 -18.27
CA SER A 87 0.84 -10.47 -19.13
C SER A 87 2.15 -9.90 -18.57
N PHE A 88 2.19 -9.60 -17.28
CA PHE A 88 3.38 -9.16 -16.57
C PHE A 88 3.71 -10.09 -15.40
N GLU A 89 4.81 -10.84 -15.52
CA GLU A 89 5.33 -11.72 -14.47
C GLU A 89 6.38 -11.00 -13.58
N ILE A 90 6.05 -10.83 -12.31
CA ILE A 90 6.94 -10.31 -11.28
C ILE A 90 7.52 -11.49 -10.51
N MET A 91 8.80 -11.78 -10.72
CA MET A 91 9.52 -12.92 -10.15
C MET A 91 10.64 -12.48 -9.18
N HIS A 92 10.73 -11.19 -8.90
CA HIS A 92 11.81 -10.55 -8.13
C HIS A 92 11.24 -9.53 -7.15
N SER A 93 11.97 -9.30 -6.04
CA SER A 93 11.61 -8.36 -4.96
C SER A 93 11.96 -6.90 -5.28
N HIS A 94 11.43 -5.96 -4.50
CA HIS A 94 11.71 -4.51 -4.63
C HIS A 94 11.33 -3.99 -6.03
N ILE A 95 10.13 -4.34 -6.49
CA ILE A 95 9.60 -3.95 -7.81
C ILE A 95 8.32 -3.16 -7.58
N HIS A 96 8.32 -1.91 -8.06
CA HIS A 96 7.19 -1.01 -7.94
C HIS A 96 6.56 -0.82 -9.32
N VAL A 97 5.25 -0.99 -9.42
CA VAL A 97 4.45 -0.76 -10.63
C VAL A 97 3.39 0.26 -10.27
N THR A 98 3.57 1.51 -10.70
CA THR A 98 2.80 2.67 -10.21
C THR A 98 2.25 3.51 -11.37
N GLY A 99 1.12 4.18 -11.20
CA GLY A 99 0.60 5.22 -12.09
C GLY A 99 0.10 4.80 -13.48
N LEU A 100 0.76 3.89 -14.21
CA LEU A 100 0.29 3.44 -15.53
C LEU A 100 -1.04 2.66 -15.43
N THR A 101 -1.79 2.58 -16.51
CA THR A 101 -3.05 1.82 -16.57
C THR A 101 -2.82 0.39 -17.05
N LEU A 102 -3.41 -0.59 -16.34
CA LEU A 102 -3.40 -2.01 -16.68
C LEU A 102 -4.75 -2.43 -17.28
N ASP A 103 -4.87 -2.41 -18.61
CA ASP A 103 -6.12 -2.71 -19.31
C ASP A 103 -6.02 -4.01 -20.11
N GLY A 104 -6.68 -5.08 -19.66
CA GLY A 104 -6.65 -6.35 -20.38
C GLY A 104 -7.45 -6.36 -21.70
N LEU A 105 -8.22 -5.30 -22.04
CA LEU A 105 -8.95 -5.19 -23.30
C LEU A 105 -8.03 -4.80 -24.48
N HIS A 106 -7.28 -5.76 -25.00
CA HIS A 106 -6.37 -5.52 -26.14
C HIS A 106 -7.07 -5.32 -27.50
N ASP A 107 -8.34 -5.74 -27.65
CA ASP A 107 -9.13 -5.52 -28.87
C ASP A 107 -10.41 -4.72 -28.56
N PRO A 108 -10.28 -3.40 -28.35
CA PRO A 108 -11.41 -2.53 -27.98
C PRO A 108 -12.44 -2.34 -29.10
N ASP A 109 -12.12 -2.73 -30.35
CA ASP A 109 -13.07 -2.73 -31.46
C ASP A 109 -14.08 -3.90 -31.36
N ASN A 110 -13.81 -4.89 -30.51
CA ASN A 110 -14.63 -6.09 -30.35
C ASN A 110 -14.83 -6.53 -28.87
N PRO A 111 -15.29 -5.65 -27.96
CA PRO A 111 -15.38 -5.94 -26.52
C PRO A 111 -16.43 -7.03 -26.17
N GLY A 112 -17.20 -7.49 -27.14
CA GLY A 112 -18.13 -8.61 -26.98
C GLY A 112 -17.46 -9.98 -27.10
N ALA A 113 -16.23 -10.08 -27.60
CA ALA A 113 -15.51 -11.34 -27.74
C ALA A 113 -14.64 -11.60 -26.51
N LEU A 114 -14.78 -12.78 -25.90
CA LEU A 114 -13.92 -13.20 -24.78
C LEU A 114 -12.44 -13.21 -25.16
N SER A 115 -12.13 -13.45 -26.44
CA SER A 115 -10.77 -13.40 -26.98
C SER A 115 -10.18 -12.00 -27.04
N SER A 116 -10.91 -10.95 -26.70
CA SER A 116 -10.43 -9.55 -26.65
C SER A 116 -9.83 -9.18 -25.30
N TYR A 117 -9.85 -10.10 -24.33
CA TYR A 117 -9.38 -9.86 -22.96
C TYR A 117 -8.13 -10.70 -22.66
N ARG A 118 -7.14 -10.11 -21.99
CA ARG A 118 -5.99 -10.83 -21.42
C ARG A 118 -6.38 -11.53 -20.14
N ASP A 119 -5.76 -12.68 -19.86
CA ASP A 119 -6.11 -13.47 -18.68
C ASP A 119 -5.75 -12.73 -17.39
N LYS A 120 -4.49 -12.38 -17.18
CA LYS A 120 -4.02 -11.67 -15.96
C LYS A 120 -3.12 -10.51 -16.34
N MET A 121 -3.25 -9.39 -15.64
CA MET A 121 -2.38 -8.23 -15.85
C MET A 121 -1.08 -8.37 -15.06
N ILE A 122 -1.16 -8.61 -13.75
CA ILE A 122 0.00 -8.86 -12.90
C ILE A 122 -0.07 -10.28 -12.34
N TYR A 123 1.04 -11.01 -12.45
CA TYR A 123 1.25 -12.29 -11.79
C TYR A 123 2.58 -12.27 -11.05
N ALA A 124 2.53 -12.07 -9.73
CA ALA A 124 3.70 -12.08 -8.86
C ALA A 124 3.89 -13.47 -8.22
N GLU A 125 4.94 -14.18 -8.63
CA GLU A 125 5.31 -15.49 -8.09
C GLU A 125 6.83 -15.70 -8.30
N PRO A 126 7.59 -16.10 -7.28
CA PRO A 126 9.02 -16.29 -7.41
C PRO A 126 9.33 -17.54 -8.23
N ASN A 127 10.43 -17.49 -8.99
CA ASN A 127 11.00 -18.69 -9.64
C ASN A 127 11.81 -19.59 -8.66
N SER A 128 11.73 -19.29 -7.36
CA SER A 128 12.44 -19.94 -6.28
C SER A 128 11.51 -20.19 -5.10
N SER A 129 11.97 -20.87 -4.05
CA SER A 129 11.19 -21.04 -2.82
C SER A 129 11.24 -19.83 -1.87
N THR A 130 11.96 -18.76 -2.25
CA THR A 130 12.06 -17.54 -1.45
C THR A 130 10.91 -16.61 -1.80
N TYR A 131 10.26 -16.05 -0.78
CA TYR A 131 9.16 -15.12 -0.98
C TYR A 131 9.63 -13.85 -1.67
N LEU A 132 8.78 -13.29 -2.52
CA LEU A 132 8.91 -11.90 -2.97
C LEU A 132 8.66 -10.97 -1.79
N GLU A 133 9.33 -9.82 -1.78
CA GLU A 133 9.13 -8.78 -0.76
C GLU A 133 9.23 -7.39 -1.36
N ASP A 134 8.65 -6.40 -0.69
CA ASP A 134 8.69 -4.98 -1.09
C ASP A 134 8.17 -4.77 -2.52
N LEU A 135 6.99 -5.33 -2.82
CA LEU A 135 6.26 -5.02 -4.04
C LEU A 135 5.29 -3.88 -3.76
N VAL A 136 5.17 -2.94 -4.69
CA VAL A 136 4.12 -1.91 -4.68
C VAL A 136 3.39 -2.00 -6.01
N ILE A 137 2.09 -2.30 -5.98
CA ILE A 137 1.24 -2.40 -7.17
C ILE A 137 0.12 -1.35 -7.03
N SER A 138 0.39 -0.15 -7.55
CA SER A 138 -0.46 1.05 -7.44
C SER A 138 -0.67 1.70 -8.82
N PRO A 139 -1.22 0.97 -9.81
CA PRO A 139 -1.50 1.55 -11.13
C PRO A 139 -2.55 2.66 -11.02
N HIS A 140 -2.71 3.54 -12.01
CA HIS A 140 -3.86 4.46 -12.00
C HIS A 140 -5.19 3.70 -12.08
N GLY A 141 -5.21 2.63 -12.89
CA GLY A 141 -6.37 1.76 -12.99
C GLY A 141 -6.04 0.36 -13.48
N ALA A 142 -6.83 -0.62 -13.09
CA ALA A 142 -6.66 -2.01 -13.49
C ALA A 142 -7.99 -2.72 -13.76
N GLY A 143 -8.09 -3.50 -14.83
CA GLY A 143 -9.31 -4.25 -15.12
C GLY A 143 -9.37 -4.84 -16.52
N ASN A 144 -10.59 -5.18 -16.95
CA ASN A 144 -10.87 -5.81 -18.25
C ASN A 144 -10.05 -7.09 -18.46
N THR A 145 -10.15 -8.04 -17.54
CA THR A 145 -9.41 -9.30 -17.63
C THR A 145 -10.33 -10.49 -17.90
N PHE A 146 -9.79 -11.50 -18.58
CA PHE A 146 -10.46 -12.76 -18.83
C PHE A 146 -10.58 -13.60 -17.55
N GLY A 147 -9.53 -13.63 -16.72
CA GLY A 147 -9.51 -14.24 -15.38
C GLY A 147 -9.26 -13.20 -14.29
N GLU A 148 -8.55 -13.56 -13.21
CA GLU A 148 -8.14 -12.61 -12.16
C GLU A 148 -7.20 -11.52 -12.69
N CYS A 149 -7.24 -10.32 -12.09
CA CYS A 149 -6.48 -9.17 -12.58
C CYS A 149 -5.06 -9.11 -12.03
N ILE A 150 -4.94 -9.07 -10.71
CA ILE A 150 -3.66 -8.97 -9.98
C ILE A 150 -3.56 -10.15 -9.03
N ARG A 151 -2.49 -10.93 -9.15
CA ARG A 151 -2.20 -12.05 -8.25
C ARG A 151 -0.84 -11.91 -7.58
N LEU A 152 -0.80 -12.15 -6.27
CA LEU A 152 0.42 -12.25 -5.48
C LEU A 152 0.46 -13.59 -4.75
N SER A 153 1.42 -14.43 -5.11
CA SER A 153 1.68 -15.74 -4.52
C SER A 153 3.11 -15.79 -3.99
N MET A 154 3.33 -16.47 -2.86
CA MET A 154 4.60 -16.42 -2.11
C MET A 154 5.17 -14.99 -1.97
N THR A 155 4.35 -14.05 -1.53
CA THR A 155 4.76 -12.63 -1.38
C THR A 155 4.63 -12.20 0.08
N ARG A 156 5.49 -11.28 0.54
CA ARG A 156 5.35 -10.66 1.86
C ARG A 156 5.71 -9.18 1.88
N ASP A 157 5.32 -8.48 2.92
CA ASP A 157 5.79 -7.10 3.20
C ASP A 157 5.63 -6.23 1.94
N SER A 158 4.41 -6.16 1.41
CA SER A 158 4.09 -5.59 0.09
C SER A 158 2.70 -4.96 0.05
N GLU A 159 2.41 -4.21 -1.00
CA GLU A 159 1.24 -3.35 -1.11
C GLU A 159 0.52 -3.50 -2.47
N VAL A 160 -0.80 -3.40 -2.45
CA VAL A 160 -1.68 -3.39 -3.63
C VAL A 160 -2.79 -2.35 -3.45
N GLY A 161 -2.80 -1.35 -4.31
CA GLY A 161 -3.52 -0.11 -4.08
C GLY A 161 -2.58 1.07 -4.17
N ASP A 162 -3.06 2.29 -4.37
CA ASP A 162 -4.43 2.69 -4.73
C ASP A 162 -4.67 2.53 -6.25
N PHE A 163 -5.92 2.26 -6.68
CA PHE A 163 -6.30 2.27 -8.11
C PHE A 163 -7.80 2.19 -8.35
N GLU A 164 -8.24 2.67 -9.53
CA GLU A 164 -9.61 2.46 -10.03
C GLU A 164 -9.75 1.09 -10.73
N VAL A 165 -10.82 0.36 -10.44
CA VAL A 165 -11.23 -0.80 -11.24
C VAL A 165 -11.90 -0.29 -12.52
N ILE A 166 -11.14 -0.25 -13.62
CA ILE A 166 -11.58 0.38 -14.88
C ILE A 166 -12.47 -0.52 -15.76
N GLY A 167 -12.70 -1.76 -15.33
CA GLY A 167 -13.27 -2.78 -16.19
C GLY A 167 -13.50 -4.10 -15.47
N ALA A 168 -14.39 -4.90 -16.02
CA ALA A 168 -14.79 -6.15 -15.40
C ALA A 168 -13.64 -7.19 -15.43
N THR A 169 -13.39 -7.89 -14.31
CA THR A 169 -12.36 -8.94 -14.16
C THR A 169 -12.97 -10.33 -14.09
N GLY A 170 -12.44 -11.32 -14.81
CA GLY A 170 -13.07 -12.64 -14.91
C GLY A 170 -14.14 -12.74 -15.99
N ARG A 171 -13.96 -12.05 -17.14
CA ARG A 171 -14.90 -12.07 -18.27
C ARG A 171 -15.29 -13.48 -18.74
N GLU A 172 -14.49 -14.49 -18.42
CA GLU A 172 -14.84 -15.90 -18.63
C GLU A 172 -16.14 -16.32 -17.92
N HIS A 173 -16.51 -15.67 -16.82
CA HIS A 173 -17.57 -16.15 -15.91
C HIS A 173 -18.90 -15.40 -16.03
N TYR A 174 -18.92 -14.22 -16.66
CA TYR A 174 -20.15 -13.45 -16.79
C TYR A 174 -20.30 -12.79 -18.16
N GLY A 175 -21.54 -12.76 -18.64
CA GLY A 175 -21.92 -12.27 -19.97
C GLY A 175 -22.10 -13.38 -21.02
N PRO A 176 -22.42 -13.02 -22.27
CA PRO A 176 -22.73 -14.00 -23.30
C PRO A 176 -21.55 -14.92 -23.64
N GLY A 177 -21.73 -16.23 -23.46
CA GLY A 177 -20.69 -17.22 -23.77
C GLY A 177 -19.79 -17.59 -22.59
N SER A 178 -20.08 -17.08 -21.38
CA SER A 178 -19.38 -17.43 -20.16
C SER A 178 -19.60 -18.89 -19.74
N VAL A 179 -18.69 -19.38 -18.89
CA VAL A 179 -18.77 -20.69 -18.23
C VAL A 179 -18.92 -20.51 -16.73
N ASP A 180 -19.59 -21.48 -16.08
CA ASP A 180 -19.73 -21.49 -14.63
C ASP A 180 -18.33 -21.53 -13.96
N GLY A 181 -18.09 -20.60 -13.03
CA GLY A 181 -16.84 -20.48 -12.29
C GLY A 181 -16.74 -19.14 -11.57
N SER A 182 -15.60 -18.89 -10.94
CA SER A 182 -15.37 -17.71 -10.10
C SER A 182 -13.94 -17.15 -10.20
N ASN A 183 -13.15 -17.53 -11.21
CA ASN A 183 -11.78 -17.03 -11.38
C ASN A 183 -11.81 -15.65 -12.04
N GLY A 184 -12.06 -14.62 -11.23
CA GLY A 184 -12.39 -13.28 -11.69
C GLY A 184 -12.11 -12.22 -10.65
N GLU A 185 -11.17 -12.49 -9.75
CA GLU A 185 -10.84 -11.62 -8.65
C GLU A 185 -10.07 -10.38 -9.13
N VAL A 186 -10.33 -9.24 -8.50
CA VAL A 186 -9.52 -8.05 -8.77
C VAL A 186 -8.12 -8.26 -8.15
N VAL A 187 -8.07 -8.64 -6.88
CA VAL A 187 -6.85 -9.01 -6.16
C VAL A 187 -6.95 -10.43 -5.60
N TYR A 188 -5.99 -11.29 -5.99
CA TYR A 188 -5.85 -12.66 -5.51
C TYR A 188 -4.56 -12.81 -4.69
N LEU A 189 -4.68 -13.20 -3.42
CA LEU A 189 -3.54 -13.36 -2.51
C LEU A 189 -3.36 -14.82 -2.07
N GLY A 190 -2.12 -15.31 -2.19
CA GLY A 190 -1.71 -16.66 -1.82
C GLY A 190 -1.96 -17.68 -2.94
N THR A 191 -2.16 -18.94 -2.55
CA THR A 191 -2.33 -20.07 -3.50
C THR A 191 -3.35 -21.07 -2.97
N SER A 192 -4.27 -21.50 -3.83
CA SER A 192 -5.26 -22.53 -3.49
C SER A 192 -4.58 -23.85 -3.08
N PRO A 193 -5.13 -24.59 -2.08
CA PRO A 193 -4.69 -25.94 -1.72
C PRO A 193 -4.59 -26.90 -2.90
N SER A 194 -5.41 -26.72 -3.95
CA SER A 194 -5.35 -27.55 -5.15
C SER A 194 -4.09 -27.36 -6.00
N GLN A 195 -3.30 -26.31 -5.74
CA GLN A 195 -2.13 -25.91 -6.51
C GLN A 195 -0.81 -26.02 -5.72
N ILE A 196 -0.84 -26.38 -4.44
CA ILE A 196 0.36 -26.38 -3.57
C ILE A 196 1.42 -27.40 -3.98
N ASP A 197 1.04 -28.47 -4.70
CA ASP A 197 2.00 -29.46 -5.21
C ASP A 197 2.82 -28.95 -6.41
N GLU A 198 2.44 -27.81 -6.99
CA GLU A 198 3.13 -27.18 -8.11
C GLU A 198 4.35 -26.37 -7.61
N SER A 199 5.35 -26.18 -8.48
CA SER A 199 6.46 -25.26 -8.19
C SER A 199 5.94 -23.83 -8.30
N PRO A 200 6.35 -22.89 -7.44
CA PRO A 200 7.41 -22.97 -6.41
C PRO A 200 7.02 -23.57 -5.04
N HIS A 201 5.74 -23.82 -4.79
CA HIS A 201 5.18 -24.26 -3.49
C HIS A 201 5.68 -25.63 -3.04
N ASN A 202 5.83 -26.59 -3.96
CA ASN A 202 6.44 -27.93 -3.74
C ASN A 202 5.85 -28.70 -2.54
N GLY A 203 4.54 -28.62 -2.36
CA GLY A 203 3.76 -29.26 -1.29
C GLY A 203 3.70 -28.45 0.01
N ASN A 204 4.28 -27.25 0.05
CA ASN A 204 4.16 -26.35 1.19
C ASN A 204 2.97 -25.41 0.98
N VAL A 205 2.31 -25.06 2.08
CA VAL A 205 1.27 -24.03 2.08
C VAL A 205 1.90 -22.67 1.77
N ASP A 206 1.18 -21.87 0.98
CA ASP A 206 1.54 -20.49 0.69
C ASP A 206 1.16 -19.59 1.88
N GLU A 207 2.17 -19.11 2.59
CA GLU A 207 2.12 -18.18 3.72
C GLU A 207 2.33 -16.72 3.26
N THR A 208 1.70 -16.33 2.15
CA THR A 208 1.67 -14.93 1.68
C THR A 208 1.13 -14.05 2.80
N ARG A 209 1.88 -13.01 3.18
CA ARG A 209 1.63 -12.31 4.46
C ARG A 209 2.10 -10.88 4.53
N ASN A 210 1.60 -10.10 5.49
CA ASN A 210 1.98 -8.69 5.66
C ASN A 210 1.72 -7.92 4.36
N ILE A 211 0.53 -8.11 3.78
CA ILE A 211 0.12 -7.41 2.56
C ILE A 211 -0.85 -6.31 2.96
N TYR A 212 -0.57 -5.10 2.49
CA TYR A 212 -1.45 -3.96 2.61
C TYR A 212 -2.26 -3.80 1.33
N VAL A 213 -3.58 -3.93 1.43
CA VAL A 213 -4.51 -3.72 0.32
C VAL A 213 -5.34 -2.50 0.65
N HIS A 214 -5.33 -1.48 -0.19
CA HIS A 214 -6.03 -0.24 0.15
C HIS A 214 -6.53 0.53 -1.05
N HIS A 215 -7.53 1.39 -0.80
CA HIS A 215 -7.96 2.41 -1.76
C HIS A 215 -8.24 1.89 -3.18
N ILE A 216 -8.72 0.64 -3.28
CA ILE A 216 -9.22 0.10 -4.54
C ILE A 216 -10.65 0.59 -4.71
N ASP A 217 -10.91 1.35 -5.78
CA ASP A 217 -12.24 1.88 -6.07
C ASP A 217 -12.92 1.14 -7.22
N ASN A 218 -13.99 0.42 -6.89
CA ASN A 218 -14.93 -0.15 -7.85
C ASN A 218 -16.36 0.43 -7.64
N SER A 219 -16.46 1.70 -7.29
CA SER A 219 -17.73 2.43 -7.17
C SER A 219 -18.54 2.43 -8.47
N ALA A 220 -17.86 2.31 -9.62
CA ALA A 220 -18.47 2.16 -10.93
C ALA A 220 -19.23 0.82 -11.12
N GLY A 221 -18.98 -0.18 -10.25
CA GLY A 221 -19.69 -1.45 -10.26
C GLY A 221 -19.32 -2.34 -11.44
N HIS A 222 -18.04 -2.43 -11.75
CA HIS A 222 -17.56 -3.40 -12.72
C HIS A 222 -17.69 -4.82 -12.17
N ALA A 223 -18.25 -5.72 -12.99
CA ALA A 223 -18.50 -7.09 -12.58
C ALA A 223 -17.19 -7.85 -12.34
N HIS A 224 -17.14 -8.58 -11.23
CA HIS A 224 -15.99 -9.37 -10.83
C HIS A 224 -16.43 -10.48 -9.86
N SER A 225 -15.55 -11.42 -9.50
CA SER A 225 -15.87 -12.45 -8.50
C SER A 225 -15.76 -11.91 -7.08
N GLU A 226 -14.56 -11.54 -6.67
CA GLU A 226 -14.21 -10.96 -5.37
C GLU A 226 -13.27 -9.77 -5.59
N LEU A 227 -13.47 -8.66 -4.87
CA LEU A 227 -12.54 -7.54 -4.91
C LEU A 227 -11.19 -7.99 -4.34
N VAL A 228 -11.23 -8.65 -3.18
CA VAL A 228 -10.05 -9.27 -2.56
C VAL A 228 -10.36 -10.71 -2.15
N ASN A 229 -9.54 -11.64 -2.65
CA ASN A 229 -9.63 -13.06 -2.30
C ASN A 229 -8.31 -13.53 -1.71
N THR A 230 -8.32 -13.83 -0.41
CA THR A 230 -7.19 -14.47 0.26
C THR A 230 -7.37 -15.98 0.26
N LYS A 231 -6.31 -16.72 -0.04
CA LYS A 231 -6.30 -18.19 0.02
C LYS A 231 -5.86 -18.69 1.38
N GLU A 232 -6.17 -19.95 1.63
CA GLU A 232 -5.74 -20.68 2.82
C GLU A 232 -4.22 -20.60 2.97
N GLY A 233 -3.76 -20.27 4.17
CA GLY A 233 -2.34 -20.08 4.47
C GLY A 233 -1.90 -18.62 4.53
N THR A 234 -2.62 -17.71 3.87
CA THR A 234 -2.33 -16.28 3.99
C THR A 234 -2.47 -15.78 5.43
N ARG A 235 -1.63 -14.82 5.83
CA ARG A 235 -1.62 -14.26 7.20
C ARG A 235 -1.39 -12.76 7.24
N ASN A 236 -1.93 -12.09 8.25
CA ASN A 236 -1.64 -10.68 8.52
C ASN A 236 -1.83 -9.79 7.28
N ILE A 237 -3.03 -9.82 6.73
CA ILE A 237 -3.43 -8.99 5.59
C ILE A 237 -4.23 -7.81 6.13
N LEU A 238 -3.88 -6.59 5.75
CA LEU A 238 -4.69 -5.42 6.06
C LEU A 238 -5.42 -4.99 4.79
N VAL A 239 -6.74 -4.93 4.84
CA VAL A 239 -7.60 -4.39 3.78
C VAL A 239 -8.33 -3.17 4.34
N GLU A 240 -8.13 -2.00 3.75
CA GLU A 240 -8.84 -0.79 4.18
C GLU A 240 -9.13 0.22 3.09
N TYR A 241 -10.16 1.04 3.31
CA TYR A 241 -10.56 2.13 2.41
C TYR A 241 -10.88 1.69 0.97
N CYS A 242 -11.17 0.40 0.74
CA CYS A 242 -11.65 -0.08 -0.54
C CYS A 242 -13.15 0.18 -0.68
N THR A 243 -13.57 0.56 -1.88
CA THR A 243 -14.99 0.71 -2.24
C THR A 243 -15.34 -0.36 -3.27
N ASP A 244 -16.35 -1.18 -3.01
CA ASP A 244 -16.77 -2.22 -3.94
C ASP A 244 -18.24 -2.20 -4.27
N ARG A 245 -18.56 -2.50 -5.53
CA ARG A 245 -19.92 -2.71 -6.02
C ARG A 245 -19.93 -3.88 -7.02
N ASN A 246 -21.04 -4.61 -7.08
CA ASN A 246 -21.33 -5.56 -8.16
C ASN A 246 -20.34 -6.75 -8.24
N ALA A 247 -19.94 -7.31 -7.10
CA ALA A 247 -19.38 -8.66 -7.05
C ALA A 247 -20.46 -9.68 -7.47
N VAL A 248 -20.27 -10.39 -8.59
CA VAL A 248 -21.30 -11.22 -9.25
C VAL A 248 -21.19 -12.72 -8.94
N TYR A 249 -20.53 -13.09 -7.83
CA TYR A 249 -20.39 -14.48 -7.40
C TYR A 249 -21.21 -14.78 -6.14
N PRO A 250 -22.43 -15.35 -6.26
CA PRO A 250 -23.34 -15.52 -5.13
C PRO A 250 -22.84 -16.44 -4.01
N GLU A 251 -21.90 -17.34 -4.30
CA GLU A 251 -21.35 -18.27 -3.30
C GLU A 251 -20.16 -17.69 -2.54
N GLY A 252 -19.54 -16.61 -3.03
CA GLY A 252 -18.38 -15.94 -2.45
C GLY A 252 -18.76 -14.75 -1.58
N GLY A 253 -17.87 -13.76 -1.55
CA GLY A 253 -18.15 -12.43 -1.04
C GLY A 253 -17.23 -11.38 -1.63
N GLU A 254 -17.60 -10.10 -1.55
CA GLU A 254 -16.79 -8.98 -2.04
C GLU A 254 -15.36 -9.07 -1.47
N MET A 255 -15.27 -9.35 -0.17
CA MET A 255 -14.05 -9.79 0.51
C MET A 255 -14.16 -11.27 0.88
N ASN A 256 -13.40 -12.13 0.22
CA ASN A 256 -13.33 -13.56 0.56
C ASN A 256 -12.02 -13.90 1.27
N ILE A 257 -12.11 -14.04 2.60
CA ILE A 257 -10.97 -14.13 3.50
C ILE A 257 -10.83 -15.58 3.98
N GLN A 258 -9.94 -16.36 3.36
CA GLN A 258 -9.69 -17.75 3.76
C GLN A 258 -8.43 -17.89 4.65
N GLY A 259 -7.62 -16.83 4.72
CA GLY A 259 -6.46 -16.72 5.60
C GLY A 259 -6.78 -16.51 7.07
N GLN A 260 -5.75 -16.15 7.82
CA GLN A 260 -5.79 -15.79 9.24
C GLN A 260 -5.28 -14.38 9.47
N GLU A 261 -5.60 -13.78 10.62
CA GLU A 261 -5.05 -12.49 11.05
C GLU A 261 -5.32 -11.37 10.02
N THR A 262 -6.38 -11.50 9.22
CA THR A 262 -6.77 -10.48 8.24
C THR A 262 -7.64 -9.44 8.91
N VAL A 263 -7.35 -8.17 8.68
CA VAL A 263 -8.14 -7.02 9.10
C VAL A 263 -8.83 -6.44 7.89
N VAL A 264 -10.17 -6.34 7.92
CA VAL A 264 -10.97 -5.59 6.95
C VAL A 264 -11.61 -4.42 7.69
N ARG A 265 -11.23 -3.19 7.36
CA ARG A 265 -11.74 -2.00 8.03
C ARG A 265 -11.95 -0.82 7.11
N TYR A 266 -12.90 0.04 7.44
CA TYR A 266 -13.16 1.28 6.69
C TYR A 266 -13.47 1.08 5.20
N CYS A 267 -13.87 -0.13 4.79
CA CYS A 267 -14.30 -0.41 3.43
C CYS A 267 -15.79 -0.10 3.25
N ASP A 268 -16.17 0.25 2.03
CA ASP A 268 -17.55 0.45 1.62
C ASP A 268 -17.97 -0.64 0.62
N LEU A 269 -18.57 -1.72 1.14
CA LEU A 269 -18.86 -2.98 0.43
C LEU A 269 -20.37 -3.13 0.24
N GLN A 270 -20.84 -2.96 -0.99
CA GLN A 270 -22.27 -2.89 -1.25
C GLN A 270 -22.72 -3.52 -2.57
N ASP A 271 -23.98 -3.93 -2.62
CA ASP A 271 -24.64 -4.34 -3.86
C ASP A 271 -23.97 -5.54 -4.57
N GLY A 272 -23.32 -6.44 -3.81
CA GLY A 272 -22.82 -7.73 -4.28
C GLY A 272 -23.88 -8.86 -4.24
N ASP A 273 -23.74 -9.84 -5.13
CA ASP A 273 -24.58 -11.04 -5.18
C ASP A 273 -24.32 -11.99 -4.00
N GLY A 274 -23.12 -11.93 -3.43
CA GLY A 274 -22.62 -12.78 -2.35
C GLY A 274 -22.68 -12.14 -0.97
N ALA A 275 -21.78 -12.55 -0.08
CA ALA A 275 -21.57 -11.85 1.19
C ALA A 275 -20.75 -10.57 1.01
N ALA A 276 -20.87 -9.59 1.92
CA ALA A 276 -19.95 -8.45 1.88
C ALA A 276 -18.55 -8.88 2.34
N VAL A 277 -18.48 -9.48 3.53
CA VAL A 277 -17.27 -10.16 4.01
C VAL A 277 -17.58 -11.62 4.29
N ARG A 278 -16.83 -12.51 3.66
CA ARG A 278 -16.86 -13.94 3.92
C ARG A 278 -15.57 -14.38 4.58
N LEU A 279 -15.71 -14.98 5.76
CA LEU A 279 -14.61 -15.57 6.49
C LEU A 279 -14.64 -17.09 6.29
N GLY A 280 -13.52 -17.62 5.81
CA GLY A 280 -13.30 -19.03 5.53
C GLY A 280 -14.02 -19.55 4.29
N TRP A 281 -13.64 -20.77 3.89
CA TRP A 281 -14.29 -21.53 2.84
C TRP A 281 -14.71 -22.93 3.34
N SER A 282 -15.61 -23.55 2.59
CA SER A 282 -16.30 -24.80 2.95
C SER A 282 -15.65 -26.00 2.27
N THR A 283 -14.36 -26.26 2.48
CA THR A 283 -13.69 -27.45 1.91
C THR A 283 -12.85 -28.17 2.97
N SER A 284 -13.55 -28.96 3.80
CA SER A 284 -13.00 -29.97 4.73
C SER A 284 -11.91 -29.52 5.70
N ASP A 285 -12.23 -29.61 7.00
CA ASP A 285 -11.35 -29.38 8.16
C ASP A 285 -10.00 -30.17 8.16
N GLU A 286 -9.72 -31.01 7.16
CA GLU A 286 -8.55 -31.91 7.15
C GLU A 286 -7.26 -31.23 6.65
N ASP A 287 -7.33 -30.21 5.78
CA ASP A 287 -6.15 -29.62 5.14
C ASP A 287 -5.74 -28.24 5.72
N ALA A 288 -6.70 -27.46 6.23
CA ALA A 288 -6.44 -26.15 6.86
C ALA A 288 -7.45 -25.86 7.99
N PRO A 289 -7.30 -26.49 9.18
CA PRO A 289 -8.30 -26.44 10.25
C PRO A 289 -8.55 -25.05 10.83
N ASP A 290 -7.58 -24.13 10.68
CA ASP A 290 -7.63 -22.75 11.17
C ASP A 290 -7.94 -21.74 10.05
N ALA A 291 -8.28 -22.19 8.83
CA ALA A 291 -8.61 -21.30 7.72
C ALA A 291 -9.81 -20.40 8.05
N GLY A 292 -9.68 -19.10 7.79
CA GLY A 292 -10.72 -18.12 8.05
C GLY A 292 -10.92 -17.77 9.53
N THR A 293 -9.93 -18.02 10.40
CA THR A 293 -9.97 -17.68 11.84
C THR A 293 -9.06 -16.50 12.19
N MET A 294 -9.21 -15.94 13.40
CA MET A 294 -8.44 -14.81 13.94
C MET A 294 -8.50 -13.57 13.04
N ASN A 295 -9.63 -13.37 12.35
CA ASN A 295 -9.82 -12.21 11.50
C ASN A 295 -10.58 -11.11 12.24
N SER A 296 -10.40 -9.88 11.77
CA SER A 296 -11.06 -8.70 12.28
C SER A 296 -11.83 -8.01 11.16
N VAL A 297 -13.10 -7.72 11.39
CA VAL A 297 -13.96 -6.97 10.48
C VAL A 297 -14.64 -5.87 11.26
N TYR A 298 -14.19 -4.63 11.08
CA TYR A 298 -14.70 -3.51 11.86
C TYR A 298 -14.78 -2.18 11.12
N TYR A 299 -15.74 -1.34 11.53
CA TYR A 299 -15.94 0.00 10.97
C TYR A 299 -16.09 0.05 9.44
N ASN A 300 -16.67 -0.98 8.84
CA ASN A 300 -17.02 -1.01 7.41
C ASN A 300 -18.49 -0.61 7.19
N THR A 301 -18.81 -0.19 5.97
CA THR A 301 -20.19 -0.12 5.47
C THR A 301 -20.50 -1.37 4.67
N LEU A 302 -21.49 -2.16 5.09
CA LEU A 302 -21.84 -3.47 4.51
C LEU A 302 -23.34 -3.50 4.13
N ARG A 303 -23.70 -3.13 2.90
CA ARG A 303 -25.12 -2.90 2.55
C ARG A 303 -25.58 -3.57 1.28
N ASN A 304 -26.87 -3.93 1.25
CA ASN A 304 -27.58 -4.41 0.07
C ASN A 304 -26.95 -5.60 -0.65
N ASN A 305 -26.10 -6.34 0.06
CA ASN A 305 -25.57 -7.61 -0.41
C ASN A 305 -26.69 -8.66 -0.38
N ASP A 306 -26.85 -9.42 -1.47
CA ASP A 306 -27.88 -10.48 -1.59
C ASP A 306 -27.61 -11.64 -0.63
N GLY A 307 -26.35 -11.88 -0.30
CA GLY A 307 -25.90 -12.80 0.74
C GLY A 307 -25.94 -12.21 2.15
N ALA A 308 -24.88 -12.42 2.92
CA ALA A 308 -24.77 -11.95 4.30
C ALA A 308 -23.80 -10.76 4.41
N ALA A 309 -24.08 -9.78 5.26
CA ALA A 309 -23.11 -8.72 5.57
C ALA A 309 -21.78 -9.32 6.08
N ILE A 310 -21.87 -10.25 7.03
CA ILE A 310 -20.75 -11.12 7.40
C ILE A 310 -21.20 -12.57 7.37
N LYS A 311 -20.45 -13.40 6.63
CA LYS A 311 -20.59 -14.86 6.55
C LYS A 311 -19.43 -15.50 7.32
N LEU A 312 -19.75 -16.35 8.30
CA LEU A 312 -18.74 -17.06 9.08
C LEU A 312 -18.36 -18.41 8.45
N PRO A 313 -17.20 -18.99 8.81
CA PRO A 313 -16.82 -20.32 8.35
C PRO A 313 -17.85 -21.39 8.76
N LYS A 314 -17.99 -22.45 7.95
CA LYS A 314 -18.95 -23.55 8.23
C LYS A 314 -18.45 -24.58 9.26
N SER A 315 -17.14 -24.65 9.53
CA SER A 315 -16.55 -25.54 10.53
C SER A 315 -16.90 -25.05 11.95
N ASN A 316 -16.45 -25.72 13.02
CA ASN A 316 -16.78 -25.29 14.41
C ASN A 316 -16.25 -23.88 14.79
N ALA A 317 -15.59 -23.20 13.84
CA ALA A 317 -15.15 -21.83 13.83
C ALA A 317 -16.30 -20.82 13.76
N GLY A 318 -17.04 -20.70 14.85
CA GLY A 318 -18.00 -19.61 15.03
C GLY A 318 -17.31 -18.28 15.34
N ALA A 319 -18.13 -17.27 15.65
CA ALA A 319 -17.70 -15.91 16.03
C ALA A 319 -16.56 -15.86 17.08
N SER A 320 -16.51 -16.82 18.00
CA SER A 320 -15.50 -16.87 19.06
C SER A 320 -14.07 -17.17 18.57
N GLU A 321 -13.93 -17.57 17.31
CA GLU A 321 -12.62 -17.78 16.68
C GLU A 321 -12.20 -16.60 15.82
N GLN A 322 -12.98 -15.51 15.79
CA GLN A 322 -12.58 -14.23 15.20
C GLN A 322 -12.12 -13.27 16.30
N ASP A 323 -11.19 -12.38 15.96
CA ASP A 323 -10.67 -11.43 16.93
C ASP A 323 -11.70 -10.33 17.19
N HIS A 324 -12.19 -9.68 16.12
CA HIS A 324 -13.11 -8.55 16.23
C HIS A 324 -14.17 -8.54 15.13
N LEU A 325 -15.45 -8.54 15.51
CA LEU A 325 -16.60 -8.36 14.60
C LEU A 325 -17.52 -7.27 15.16
N CYS A 326 -17.18 -6.01 14.92
CA CYS A 326 -17.78 -4.88 15.64
C CYS A 326 -17.75 -3.58 14.81
N GLY A 327 -18.55 -2.58 15.20
CA GLY A 327 -18.47 -1.22 14.64
C GLY A 327 -18.94 -1.07 13.19
N ASN A 328 -19.33 -2.15 12.50
CA ASN A 328 -19.77 -2.08 11.12
C ASN A 328 -21.18 -1.48 11.01
N ASP A 329 -21.39 -0.64 10.00
CA ASP A 329 -22.70 -0.16 9.58
C ASP A 329 -23.25 -1.11 8.51
N TRP A 330 -24.30 -1.87 8.84
CA TRP A 330 -24.73 -2.98 8.00
C TRP A 330 -26.25 -3.12 7.88
N ASN A 331 -26.69 -3.78 6.81
CA ASN A 331 -28.06 -4.26 6.66
C ASN A 331 -28.09 -5.71 6.10
N GLY A 332 -29.27 -6.32 6.03
CA GLY A 332 -29.43 -7.67 5.45
C GLY A 332 -29.28 -8.81 6.47
N SER A 333 -28.83 -9.97 6.00
CA SER A 333 -28.55 -11.15 6.84
C SER A 333 -27.12 -11.10 7.38
N THR A 334 -26.83 -11.74 8.51
CA THR A 334 -25.46 -11.92 9.03
C THR A 334 -25.40 -13.13 9.97
N ASP A 335 -24.24 -13.78 10.05
CA ASP A 335 -24.01 -14.92 10.93
C ASP A 335 -23.61 -14.50 12.37
N ASP A 336 -23.40 -13.20 12.66
CA ASP A 336 -23.14 -12.67 14.01
C ASP A 336 -23.70 -11.23 14.22
N THR A 337 -23.11 -10.41 15.10
CA THR A 337 -23.56 -9.08 15.51
C THR A 337 -22.52 -8.00 15.16
N PRO A 338 -22.23 -7.80 13.86
CA PRO A 338 -21.12 -6.96 13.40
C PRO A 338 -21.25 -5.47 13.73
N GLY A 339 -22.44 -5.01 14.17
CA GLY A 339 -22.68 -3.64 14.62
C GLY A 339 -22.55 -3.43 16.13
N SER A 340 -22.06 -4.41 16.89
CA SER A 340 -21.74 -4.23 18.31
C SER A 340 -20.62 -3.19 18.47
N SER A 341 -20.55 -2.47 19.59
CA SER A 341 -19.47 -1.51 19.80
C SER A 341 -18.12 -2.21 19.88
N CYS A 342 -17.13 -1.68 19.17
CA CYS A 342 -15.76 -2.15 19.27
C CYS A 342 -15.12 -1.76 20.61
N ALA A 343 -14.05 -2.48 20.96
CA ALA A 343 -13.17 -2.08 22.04
C ALA A 343 -12.45 -0.76 21.67
N SER A 344 -12.13 0.05 22.67
CA SER A 344 -11.61 1.42 22.48
C SER A 344 -10.17 1.49 21.98
N ASP A 345 -9.46 0.37 21.99
CA ASP A 345 -8.10 0.17 21.50
C ASP A 345 -8.04 -0.16 20.00
N LEU A 346 -9.19 -0.42 19.37
CA LEU A 346 -9.25 -0.54 17.91
C LEU A 346 -9.22 0.85 17.27
N PRO A 347 -8.45 1.04 16.17
CA PRO A 347 -8.46 2.28 15.40
C PRO A 347 -9.88 2.65 15.00
N THR A 348 -10.28 3.92 15.15
CA THR A 348 -11.67 4.37 14.94
C THR A 348 -11.86 5.42 13.83
N SER A 349 -10.82 5.78 13.08
CA SER A 349 -10.90 6.79 12.01
C SER A 349 -11.67 6.25 10.80
N SER A 350 -12.91 6.70 10.64
CA SER A 350 -13.84 6.31 9.56
C SER A 350 -14.11 7.48 8.60
N GLU A 351 -13.09 8.31 8.36
CA GLU A 351 -13.16 9.35 7.32
C GLU A 351 -12.90 8.70 5.96
N TRP A 352 -13.78 9.05 5.03
CA TRP A 352 -14.09 8.30 3.82
C TRP A 352 -13.16 8.76 2.69
N GLY A 353 -12.11 7.97 2.39
CA GLY A 353 -11.41 7.90 1.09
C GLY A 353 -10.54 9.10 0.64
N ALA A 354 -9.42 8.74 -0.01
CA ALA A 354 -8.46 9.57 -0.78
C ALA A 354 -7.42 10.29 0.12
N ASP A 355 -6.10 10.09 0.01
CA ASP A 355 -5.28 9.95 -1.19
C ASP A 355 -4.11 8.93 -1.01
N GLY A 356 -4.16 7.83 -1.76
CA GLY A 356 -3.00 7.43 -2.55
C GLY A 356 -2.96 8.34 -3.80
N GLY A 357 -1.82 8.41 -4.48
CA GLY A 357 -1.49 9.54 -5.34
C GLY A 357 -2.33 9.74 -6.62
N ASP A 358 -2.75 10.99 -6.79
CA ASP A 358 -2.91 11.79 -8.03
C ASP A 358 -4.10 11.54 -9.00
N ASP A 359 -4.94 12.60 -9.07
CA ASP A 359 -5.64 13.19 -10.23
C ASP A 359 -6.88 12.49 -10.85
N ASP A 360 -8.10 12.94 -10.47
CA ASP A 360 -8.99 13.72 -11.36
C ASP A 360 -10.37 14.07 -10.73
N GLY A 361 -10.45 15.25 -10.10
CA GLY A 361 -11.56 16.19 -10.32
C GLY A 361 -12.94 15.96 -9.68
N GLY A 362 -13.06 16.35 -8.39
CA GLY A 362 -13.94 17.46 -8.01
C GLY A 362 -15.21 17.14 -7.22
N GLY A 363 -15.23 17.51 -5.93
CA GLY A 363 -16.48 17.53 -5.17
C GLY A 363 -16.51 17.91 -3.68
N GLY A 364 -15.44 18.41 -3.05
CA GLY A 364 -15.49 19.22 -1.83
C GLY A 364 -15.84 18.54 -0.49
N SER A 365 -14.80 18.09 0.21
CA SER A 365 -14.57 18.17 1.66
C SER A 365 -13.04 18.15 1.81
N GLY A 366 -12.44 19.03 2.62
CA GLY A 366 -11.03 19.43 2.47
C GLY A 366 -10.05 18.25 2.44
N GLY A 367 -9.13 18.24 1.46
CA GLY A 367 -8.08 17.22 1.34
C GLY A 367 -7.12 17.28 2.53
N GLU A 368 -6.78 16.08 3.05
CA GLU A 368 -6.03 15.84 4.27
C GLU A 368 -4.96 14.76 4.02
N THR A 369 -3.72 14.99 4.42
CA THR A 369 -2.60 14.05 4.24
C THR A 369 -1.89 13.82 5.56
N LEU A 370 -1.64 12.55 5.93
CA LEU A 370 -0.86 12.16 7.11
C LEU A 370 0.44 11.49 6.68
N ILE A 371 1.54 11.87 7.32
CA ILE A 371 2.89 11.39 6.97
C ILE A 371 3.62 10.98 8.25
N GLU A 372 3.94 9.70 8.39
CA GLU A 372 4.75 9.19 9.51
C GLU A 372 6.18 9.70 9.41
N ALA A 373 6.72 10.26 10.50
CA ALA A 373 8.01 10.94 10.44
C ALA A 373 9.18 9.97 10.25
N GLU A 374 9.06 8.74 10.75
CA GLU A 374 10.02 7.65 10.63
C GLU A 374 10.08 7.04 9.23
N SER A 375 9.14 7.37 8.33
CA SER A 375 9.24 7.01 6.90
C SER A 375 10.50 7.57 6.23
N ALA A 376 11.14 8.57 6.83
CA ALA A 376 12.41 9.11 6.37
C ALA A 376 13.65 8.31 6.83
N ASP A 377 13.49 7.27 7.66
CA ASP A 377 14.63 6.43 8.04
C ASP A 377 15.23 5.74 6.81
N GLY A 378 16.57 5.67 6.78
CA GLY A 378 17.32 5.19 5.64
C GLY A 378 17.65 6.24 4.56
N GLN A 379 17.07 7.45 4.61
CA GLN A 379 17.44 8.52 3.67
C GLN A 379 18.91 8.96 3.86
N SER A 380 19.58 9.30 2.75
CA SER A 380 21.00 9.66 2.76
C SER A 380 21.34 10.89 3.62
N GLY A 381 20.36 11.78 3.86
CA GLY A 381 20.48 12.96 4.72
C GLY A 381 20.00 12.75 6.15
N PHE A 382 19.40 11.62 6.48
CA PHE A 382 18.63 11.41 7.72
C PHE A 382 19.48 11.55 8.98
N SER A 383 20.68 10.97 9.01
CA SER A 383 21.56 11.05 10.19
C SER A 383 22.04 12.50 10.45
N PRO A 384 21.96 13.03 11.70
CA PRO A 384 21.89 12.29 12.96
C PRO A 384 20.49 12.06 13.53
N PHE A 385 19.41 12.27 12.77
CA PHE A 385 18.13 11.69 13.19
C PHE A 385 18.31 10.18 13.33
N THR A 386 17.56 9.63 14.28
CA THR A 386 17.37 8.20 14.48
C THR A 386 15.91 7.98 14.86
N THR A 387 15.45 6.77 14.63
CA THR A 387 14.14 6.32 15.09
C THR A 387 14.20 5.91 16.57
N GLY A 388 13.26 6.42 17.35
CA GLY A 388 12.94 5.96 18.71
C GLY A 388 11.61 5.21 18.70
N SER A 389 11.33 4.44 19.75
CA SER A 389 10.07 3.72 19.90
C SER A 389 9.30 4.22 21.12
N ASP A 390 8.01 4.46 20.97
CA ASP A 390 7.08 4.86 22.03
C ASP A 390 5.67 4.38 21.65
N SER A 391 5.01 3.62 22.52
CA SER A 391 3.67 3.08 22.23
C SER A 391 2.59 4.14 22.06
N ASP A 392 2.83 5.37 22.53
CA ASP A 392 1.89 6.48 22.40
C ASP A 392 2.15 7.33 21.13
N ALA A 393 3.25 7.07 20.41
CA ALA A 393 3.52 7.63 19.09
C ALA A 393 2.65 6.94 18.02
N SER A 394 2.39 7.63 16.91
CA SER A 394 1.78 7.01 15.74
C SER A 394 2.74 5.93 15.20
N GLY A 395 2.22 4.80 14.73
CA GLY A 395 3.08 3.67 14.33
C GLY A 395 3.92 3.01 15.44
N GLY A 396 3.96 3.60 16.65
CA GLY A 396 4.83 3.16 17.74
C GLY A 396 6.26 3.70 17.69
N GLU A 397 6.57 4.59 16.74
CA GLU A 397 7.92 5.11 16.47
C GLU A 397 7.91 6.63 16.24
N TYR A 398 9.08 7.27 16.29
CA TYR A 398 9.24 8.71 16.07
C TYR A 398 10.70 9.01 15.70
N ILE A 399 10.96 10.17 15.11
CA ILE A 399 12.33 10.61 14.80
C ILE A 399 12.80 11.69 15.77
N TYR A 400 14.08 11.63 16.12
CA TYR A 400 14.73 12.63 16.95
C TYR A 400 16.24 12.58 16.79
N VAL A 401 16.93 13.66 17.18
CA VAL A 401 18.39 13.63 17.35
C VAL A 401 18.67 13.33 18.82
N PRO A 402 19.38 12.25 19.18
CA PRO A 402 19.59 11.90 20.58
C PRO A 402 20.29 12.99 21.38
N GLU A 403 19.88 13.15 22.64
CA GLU A 403 20.42 14.13 23.57
C GLU A 403 21.96 14.06 23.67
N ASN A 404 22.64 15.21 23.65
CA ASN A 404 24.09 15.39 23.57
C ASN A 404 24.75 15.03 22.23
N ASN A 405 23.99 14.80 21.15
CA ASN A 405 24.54 14.69 19.80
C ASN A 405 24.73 16.05 19.12
N GLY A 406 24.26 17.12 19.76
CA GLY A 406 24.55 18.50 19.41
C GLY A 406 23.50 19.13 18.50
N SER A 407 23.20 20.39 18.79
CA SER A 407 22.19 21.20 18.12
C SER A 407 22.78 22.05 16.97
N SER A 408 21.97 22.40 15.97
CA SER A 408 22.31 23.30 14.85
C SER A 408 21.47 24.58 14.85
N THR A 409 21.52 25.36 15.94
CA THR A 409 20.68 26.56 16.14
C THR A 409 21.10 27.80 15.33
N GLY A 410 22.32 27.80 14.77
CA GLY A 410 22.89 28.96 14.05
C GLY A 410 22.65 28.98 12.54
N SER A 411 22.32 27.83 11.95
CA SER A 411 22.05 27.64 10.52
C SER A 411 21.46 26.26 10.27
N VAL A 412 20.71 26.09 9.18
CA VAL A 412 20.21 24.78 8.76
C VAL A 412 21.40 23.85 8.45
N PRO A 413 21.50 22.68 9.09
CA PRO A 413 22.60 21.73 8.87
C PRO A 413 22.50 21.09 7.47
N SER A 414 23.58 20.55 6.92
CA SER A 414 23.56 19.83 5.62
C SER A 414 23.18 18.35 5.73
N ASN A 415 23.01 17.86 6.96
CA ASN A 415 22.64 16.50 7.35
C ASN A 415 21.59 16.60 8.46
N GLY A 416 21.04 15.48 8.92
CA GLY A 416 19.90 15.47 9.84
C GLY A 416 18.66 16.06 9.19
N ARG A 417 18.35 15.56 8.00
CA ARG A 417 17.27 16.01 7.11
C ARG A 417 16.37 14.83 6.81
N ALA A 418 15.09 15.00 7.06
CA ALA A 418 14.03 14.08 6.69
C ALA A 418 13.18 14.77 5.63
N GLU A 419 13.14 14.18 4.44
CA GLU A 419 12.35 14.67 3.31
C GLU A 419 11.12 13.79 3.12
N TYR A 420 9.96 14.40 2.92
CA TYR A 420 8.68 13.73 2.76
C TYR A 420 8.03 14.21 1.48
N THR A 421 7.59 13.29 0.64
CA THR A 421 6.77 13.60 -0.54
C THR A 421 5.32 13.37 -0.18
N PHE A 422 4.46 14.28 -0.64
CA PHE A 422 3.01 14.17 -0.49
C PHE A 422 2.33 14.79 -1.71
N SER A 423 1.09 14.40 -1.98
CA SER A 423 0.28 15.03 -3.01
C SER A 423 -0.91 15.74 -2.38
N VAL A 424 -1.41 16.77 -3.06
CA VAL A 424 -2.68 17.42 -2.71
C VAL A 424 -3.56 17.55 -3.94
N ASP A 425 -4.86 17.34 -3.77
CA ASP A 425 -5.80 17.32 -4.90
C ASP A 425 -6.35 18.68 -5.33
N GLU A 426 -6.22 19.70 -4.48
CA GLU A 426 -6.75 21.03 -4.74
C GLU A 426 -5.65 22.10 -4.74
N SER A 427 -5.64 22.96 -5.76
CA SER A 427 -4.78 24.16 -5.73
C SER A 427 -5.34 25.21 -4.77
N THR A 428 -5.03 25.09 -3.48
CA THR A 428 -5.56 25.93 -2.40
C THR A 428 -4.53 26.17 -1.29
N ASP A 429 -4.95 26.88 -0.25
CA ASP A 429 -4.17 27.12 0.96
C ASP A 429 -4.30 25.93 1.93
N TYR A 430 -3.18 25.38 2.37
CA TYR A 430 -3.09 24.27 3.33
C TYR A 430 -2.48 24.73 4.65
N SER A 431 -2.99 24.19 5.75
CA SER A 431 -2.32 24.21 7.06
C SER A 431 -1.47 22.96 7.20
N ILE A 432 -0.31 23.10 7.84
CA ILE A 432 0.59 21.98 8.11
C ILE A 432 0.79 21.91 9.61
N TRP A 433 0.44 20.76 10.17
CA TRP A 433 0.56 20.44 11.58
C TRP A 433 1.57 19.32 11.76
N ALA A 434 2.09 19.20 12.97
CA ALA A 434 2.96 18.11 13.33
C ALA A 434 2.69 17.65 14.75
N ARG A 435 2.74 16.33 14.96
CA ARG A 435 2.68 15.71 16.26
C ARG A 435 4.09 15.65 16.81
N ILE A 436 4.34 16.43 17.86
CA ILE A 436 5.67 16.63 18.44
C ILE A 436 5.67 16.35 19.93
N ARG A 437 6.86 16.10 20.46
CA ARG A 437 7.12 16.08 21.90
C ARG A 437 8.40 16.84 22.19
N ALA A 438 8.29 17.77 23.14
CA ALA A 438 9.39 18.62 23.58
C ALA A 438 9.77 18.24 25.02
N PRO A 439 10.84 17.44 25.21
CA PRO A 439 11.26 17.03 26.55
C PRO A 439 11.63 18.21 27.46
N ASP A 440 12.18 19.28 26.89
CA ASP A 440 12.45 20.54 27.59
C ASP A 440 12.48 21.74 26.60
N ASN A 441 12.79 22.92 27.13
CA ASN A 441 12.83 24.17 26.36
C ASN A 441 14.16 24.42 25.61
N SER A 442 15.03 23.42 25.56
CA SER A 442 16.20 23.38 24.69
C SER A 442 16.06 22.34 23.58
N SER A 443 14.91 21.67 23.51
CA SER A 443 14.52 20.64 22.55
C SER A 443 13.15 21.01 21.95
N ASP A 444 13.00 22.26 21.50
CA ASP A 444 11.70 22.85 21.17
C ASP A 444 11.59 23.36 19.73
N SER A 445 12.49 22.93 18.86
CA SER A 445 12.54 23.48 17.52
C SER A 445 13.21 22.61 16.47
N MET A 446 12.75 22.81 15.24
CA MET A 446 13.30 22.25 14.01
C MET A 446 13.34 23.33 12.91
N TYR A 447 13.89 22.99 11.75
CA TYR A 447 13.71 23.76 10.53
C TYR A 447 12.77 23.02 9.59
N VAL A 448 11.93 23.74 8.87
CA VAL A 448 11.01 23.18 7.88
C VAL A 448 11.07 23.95 6.56
N SER A 449 10.98 23.25 5.44
CA SER A 449 10.90 23.82 4.10
C SER A 449 9.85 23.08 3.28
N ILE A 450 9.20 23.79 2.35
CA ILE A 450 8.25 23.23 1.38
C ILE A 450 8.81 23.45 -0.02
N ASP A 451 8.73 22.43 -0.88
CA ASP A 451 9.11 22.45 -2.30
C ASP A 451 10.51 23.02 -2.58
N GLY A 452 11.48 22.67 -1.74
CA GLY A 452 12.86 23.19 -1.84
C GLY A 452 12.97 24.72 -1.62
N GLY A 453 11.97 25.32 -0.99
CA GLY A 453 11.92 26.73 -0.61
C GLY A 453 12.96 27.14 0.44
N SER A 454 12.77 28.33 1.03
CA SER A 454 13.61 28.76 2.13
C SER A 454 13.15 28.13 3.43
N PHE A 455 14.08 27.53 4.17
CA PHE A 455 13.81 27.01 5.50
C PHE A 455 13.29 28.09 6.45
N THR A 456 12.20 27.74 7.13
CA THR A 456 11.65 28.45 8.27
C THR A 456 12.14 27.80 9.55
N THR A 457 12.46 28.61 10.56
CA THR A 457 12.67 28.09 11.92
C THR A 457 11.30 27.91 12.55
N TRP A 458 10.99 26.66 12.89
CA TRP A 458 9.76 26.26 13.54
C TRP A 458 10.05 26.02 15.02
N HIS A 459 9.43 26.84 15.85
CA HIS A 459 9.57 26.83 17.31
C HIS A 459 8.22 26.48 17.92
N TRP A 460 8.19 25.51 18.83
CA TRP A 460 6.96 25.03 19.43
C TRP A 460 6.59 25.88 20.65
N ASP A 461 5.37 26.42 20.69
CA ASP A 461 4.80 27.09 21.87
C ASP A 461 3.95 26.08 22.67
N VAL A 462 4.56 24.96 23.05
CA VAL A 462 3.86 23.92 23.83
C VAL A 462 3.79 24.31 25.31
N ASP A 463 2.57 24.53 25.80
CA ASP A 463 2.25 24.75 27.22
C ASP A 463 2.65 23.58 28.16
N THR A 464 3.19 22.50 27.58
CA THR A 464 3.38 21.17 28.18
C THR A 464 4.82 20.64 28.10
N TYR A 465 5.84 21.49 27.99
CA TYR A 465 7.26 21.04 28.03
C TYR A 465 7.53 20.02 29.15
N GLY A 466 8.09 18.88 28.77
CA GLY A 466 8.53 17.84 29.71
C GLY A 466 7.43 17.09 30.44
N ASP A 467 6.17 17.19 30.01
CA ASP A 467 5.07 16.37 30.56
C ASP A 467 5.02 14.93 30.01
N GLY A 468 5.81 14.67 28.95
CA GLY A 468 5.96 13.36 28.31
C GLY A 468 4.92 13.05 27.24
N SER A 469 3.99 13.96 26.97
CA SER A 469 2.88 13.77 26.02
C SER A 469 3.23 14.23 24.61
N TRP A 470 2.63 13.56 23.62
CA TRP A 470 2.60 14.02 22.23
C TRP A 470 1.55 15.10 22.05
N ASN A 471 1.89 16.20 21.37
CA ASN A 471 1.01 17.34 21.13
C ASN A 471 1.06 17.76 19.66
N TRP A 472 -0.08 18.19 19.11
CA TRP A 472 -0.12 18.79 17.78
C TRP A 472 0.28 20.26 17.85
N ASP A 473 1.24 20.64 17.01
CA ASP A 473 1.74 22.01 16.84
C ASP A 473 1.58 22.44 15.38
N ASP A 474 1.24 23.72 15.16
CA ASP A 474 1.10 24.29 13.83
C ASP A 474 2.49 24.69 13.31
N VAL A 475 2.92 24.05 12.23
CA VAL A 475 4.28 24.17 11.67
C VAL A 475 4.62 25.60 11.25
N PHE A 476 3.61 26.41 10.93
CA PHE A 476 3.77 27.77 10.42
C PHE A 476 3.00 28.83 11.23
N ASP A 477 2.71 28.55 12.50
CA ASP A 477 2.09 29.49 13.46
C ASP A 477 0.80 30.16 12.91
N GLY A 478 -0.10 29.38 12.31
CA GLY A 478 -1.35 29.85 11.73
C GLY A 478 -1.23 30.44 10.33
N SER A 479 -0.06 30.33 9.70
CA SER A 479 0.15 30.70 8.30
C SER A 479 -0.05 29.50 7.39
N THR A 480 -0.81 29.68 6.32
CA THR A 480 -1.07 28.63 5.33
C THR A 480 -0.02 28.63 4.22
N GLN A 481 0.15 27.46 3.59
CA GLN A 481 0.97 27.28 2.39
C GLN A 481 0.06 27.15 1.17
N SER A 482 0.24 28.01 0.17
CA SER A 482 -0.49 27.89 -1.10
C SER A 482 0.16 26.79 -1.93
N LEU A 483 -0.51 25.66 -2.05
CA LEU A 483 -0.05 24.51 -2.83
C LEU A 483 -0.83 24.42 -4.14
N SER A 484 -0.18 23.89 -5.16
CA SER A 484 -0.89 23.49 -6.39
C SER A 484 -1.42 22.09 -6.21
N SER A 485 -2.34 21.65 -7.08
CA SER A 485 -2.66 20.23 -7.12
C SER A 485 -1.46 19.45 -7.67
N GLY A 486 -1.26 18.24 -7.14
CA GLY A 486 -0.14 17.35 -7.46
C GLY A 486 0.89 17.24 -6.34
N SER A 487 2.06 16.70 -6.69
CA SER A 487 3.13 16.36 -5.74
C SER A 487 3.91 17.56 -5.21
N HIS A 488 4.20 17.50 -3.91
CA HIS A 488 4.90 18.49 -3.10
C HIS A 488 5.90 17.80 -2.16
N THR A 489 6.87 18.57 -1.64
CA THR A 489 7.82 18.05 -0.63
C THR A 489 7.83 18.88 0.64
N ILE A 490 7.91 18.21 1.79
CA ILE A 490 8.25 18.79 3.09
C ILE A 490 9.65 18.30 3.46
N GLU A 491 10.56 19.22 3.75
CA GLU A 491 11.87 18.87 4.31
C GLU A 491 11.98 19.39 5.74
N VAL A 492 12.18 18.50 6.70
CA VAL A 492 12.46 18.80 8.10
C VAL A 492 13.94 18.61 8.37
N ALA A 493 14.58 19.60 8.98
CA ALA A 493 15.96 19.49 9.43
C ALA A 493 16.07 19.74 10.93
N TYR A 494 16.92 18.96 11.62
CA TYR A 494 17.10 19.15 13.05
C TYR A 494 17.66 20.55 13.37
N ARG A 495 17.15 21.14 14.46
CA ARG A 495 17.72 22.36 15.03
C ARG A 495 18.20 22.10 16.43
N GLU A 496 17.39 21.47 17.27
CA GLU A 496 17.75 21.07 18.62
C GLU A 496 17.75 19.55 18.77
N ASP A 497 18.75 19.02 19.47
CA ASP A 497 18.75 17.63 19.92
C ASP A 497 17.69 17.44 21.02
N GLY A 498 17.20 16.21 21.15
CA GLY A 498 16.10 15.86 22.04
C GLY A 498 14.71 16.26 21.52
N ALA A 499 14.60 17.09 20.48
CA ALA A 499 13.31 17.44 19.86
C ALA A 499 12.75 16.22 19.10
N GLU A 500 11.52 15.81 19.41
CA GLU A 500 10.93 14.58 18.88
C GLU A 500 9.75 14.89 17.94
N LEU A 501 9.76 14.28 16.76
CA LEU A 501 8.74 14.40 15.72
C LEU A 501 8.15 13.02 15.42
N ASP A 502 6.84 12.89 15.58
CA ASP A 502 6.08 11.66 15.39
C ASP A 502 5.41 11.64 14.01
N ARG A 503 4.63 12.67 13.68
CA ARG A 503 3.84 12.68 12.44
C ARG A 503 3.62 14.08 11.89
N LEU A 504 3.44 14.21 10.57
CA LEU A 504 2.97 15.43 9.91
C LEU A 504 1.52 15.26 9.46
N TYR A 505 0.78 16.36 9.41
CA TYR A 505 -0.58 16.42 8.89
C TYR A 505 -0.77 17.67 8.05
N VAL A 506 -1.17 17.50 6.80
CA VAL A 506 -1.42 18.57 5.84
C VAL A 506 -2.92 18.63 5.59
N THR A 507 -3.56 19.79 5.72
CA THR A 507 -5.02 19.90 5.53
C THR A 507 -5.41 21.21 4.85
N SER A 508 -6.39 21.14 3.96
CA SER A 508 -7.04 22.34 3.41
C SER A 508 -8.13 22.90 4.32
N ASP A 509 -8.53 22.20 5.39
CA ASP A 509 -9.36 22.76 6.47
C ASP A 509 -8.51 23.60 7.42
N THR A 510 -8.18 24.80 6.97
CA THR A 510 -7.36 25.76 7.71
C THR A 510 -7.99 26.28 9.02
N GLY A 511 -9.20 25.82 9.38
CA GLY A 511 -9.90 26.17 10.61
C GLY A 511 -9.93 25.08 11.68
N SER A 512 -9.47 23.86 11.37
CA SER A 512 -9.45 22.72 12.30
C SER A 512 -8.05 22.47 12.87
N GLN A 513 -8.02 21.88 14.06
CA GLN A 513 -6.83 21.30 14.67
C GLN A 513 -7.01 19.78 14.68
N PRO A 514 -5.96 18.98 14.40
CA PRO A 514 -6.05 17.51 14.37
C PRO A 514 -6.32 16.87 15.74
#